data_AF-Q8IS59-F1
#
_entry.id   AF-Q8IS59-F1
#
_cell.length_a   1.000
_cell.length_b   1.000
_cell.length_c   1.000
_cell.angle_alpha   90.00
_cell.angle_beta   90.00
_cell.angle_gamma   90.00
#
_symmetry.space_group_name_H-M   'P 1'
#
loop_
_entity.id
_entity.type
_entity.pdbx_description
1 polymer ?
#
loop_
_entity_poly.entity_id
_entity_poly.type
_entity_poly.pdbx_seq_one_letter_code
_entity_poly.pdbx_strand_id
1 'polypeptide(L)'
;EEKLQNVDLQNLTQRMYSVEVILDLPKFKIESEINLNDPLKKLGMSDMFVPGKADFKGLLEGSDEMLYISKVIQKAFIEVNEEGAEAAAATGVLIELDSFMPDRVFEANHPFYFALYTKSAQKPEQSKKRARSKIVTVLFSGRLTNINN
;
A
#
# COMPACT_ATOMS: atom_id res chain seq x y z
N GLU A 1 -8.15 9.28 -10.43
CA GLU A 1 -7.98 7.83 -10.23
C GLU A 1 -7.82 7.08 -11.54
N GLU A 2 -8.53 7.44 -12.61
CA GLU A 2 -8.30 6.86 -13.95
C GLU A 2 -6.83 6.89 -14.40
N LYS A 3 -6.10 7.97 -14.09
CA LYS A 3 -4.66 8.06 -14.38
C LYS A 3 -3.79 7.09 -13.57
N LEU A 4 -4.26 6.58 -12.43
CA LEU A 4 -3.56 5.58 -11.59
C LEU A 4 -3.97 4.14 -11.91
N GLN A 5 -5.12 3.92 -12.56
CA GLN A 5 -5.61 2.57 -12.94
C GLN A 5 -4.62 1.82 -13.84
N ASN A 6 -3.84 2.56 -14.65
CA ASN A 6 -2.82 2.00 -15.54
C ASN A 6 -1.38 2.27 -15.05
N VAL A 7 -1.20 2.76 -13.82
CA VAL A 7 0.15 3.00 -13.27
C VAL A 7 0.68 1.70 -12.70
N ASP A 8 1.59 1.09 -13.45
CA ASP A 8 2.36 -0.03 -12.96
C ASP A 8 3.43 0.46 -11.98
N LEU A 9 3.19 0.21 -10.70
CA LEU A 9 4.12 0.54 -9.61
C LEU A 9 5.47 -0.18 -9.75
N GLN A 10 5.53 -1.35 -10.41
CA GLN A 10 6.82 -2.01 -10.67
C GLN A 10 7.65 -1.19 -11.64
N ASN A 11 7.06 -0.78 -12.77
CA ASN A 11 7.72 0.08 -13.74
C ASN A 11 8.07 1.46 -13.16
N LEU A 12 7.17 2.05 -12.36
CA LEU A 12 7.42 3.33 -11.71
C LEU A 12 8.62 3.23 -10.78
N THR A 13 8.65 2.24 -9.89
CA THR A 13 9.74 2.07 -8.92
C THR A 13 11.08 1.65 -9.54
N GLN A 14 11.09 1.09 -10.75
CA GLN A 14 12.31 0.81 -11.52
C GLN A 14 12.87 2.06 -12.20
N ARG A 15 12.02 3.03 -12.55
CA ARG A 15 12.42 4.28 -13.21
C ARG A 15 12.75 5.41 -12.22
N MET A 16 12.40 5.24 -10.95
CA MET A 16 12.80 6.17 -9.89
C MET A 16 14.30 6.09 -9.61
N TYR A 17 14.90 7.25 -9.34
CA TYR A 17 16.27 7.39 -8.90
C TYR A 17 16.31 8.28 -7.65
N SER A 18 17.30 8.08 -6.78
CA SER A 18 17.42 8.84 -5.54
C SER A 18 17.93 10.25 -5.81
N VAL A 19 17.29 11.23 -5.18
CA VAL A 19 17.70 12.63 -5.20
C VAL A 19 17.42 13.24 -3.83
N GLU A 20 18.30 14.13 -3.40
CA GLU A 20 18.10 14.96 -2.21
C GLU A 20 17.03 16.03 -2.47
N VAL A 21 16.09 16.16 -1.54
CA VAL A 21 14.95 17.09 -1.63
C VAL A 21 14.67 17.69 -0.26
N ILE A 22 14.22 18.95 -0.26
CA ILE A 22 13.57 19.55 0.91
C ILE A 22 12.11 19.08 0.89
N LEU A 23 11.72 18.27 1.87
CA LEU A 23 10.41 17.62 1.94
C LEU A 23 9.53 18.31 2.99
N ASP A 24 8.39 18.83 2.56
CA ASP A 24 7.27 19.20 3.43
C ASP A 24 6.14 18.17 3.26
N LEU A 25 5.94 17.35 4.30
CA LEU A 25 4.95 16.28 4.35
C LEU A 25 4.08 16.45 5.60
N PRO A 26 2.75 16.58 5.46
CA PRO A 26 1.87 16.75 6.60
C PRO A 26 1.83 15.49 7.46
N LYS A 27 1.66 15.67 8.77
CA LYS A 27 1.28 14.57 9.66
C LYS A 27 -0.16 14.16 9.35
N PHE A 28 -0.44 12.87 9.35
CA PHE A 28 -1.81 12.40 9.17
C PHE A 28 -2.04 11.06 9.84
N LYS A 29 -3.30 10.83 10.15
CA LYS A 29 -3.79 9.58 10.71
C LYS A 29 -5.00 9.13 9.92
N ILE A 30 -4.98 7.91 9.42
CA ILE A 30 -6.07 7.31 8.67
C ILE A 30 -6.45 6.00 9.34
N GLU A 31 -7.72 5.89 9.69
CA GLU A 31 -8.36 4.67 10.15
C GLU A 31 -9.47 4.30 9.18
N SER A 32 -9.49 3.05 8.75
CA SER A 32 -10.44 2.53 7.78
C SER A 32 -10.99 1.20 8.25
N GLU A 33 -12.31 1.08 8.31
CA GLU A 33 -13.03 -0.17 8.48
C GLU A 33 -13.92 -0.40 7.27
N ILE A 34 -13.62 -1.43 6.48
CA ILE A 34 -14.33 -1.75 5.26
C ILE A 34 -15.05 -3.09 5.45
N ASN A 35 -16.37 -3.07 5.21
CA ASN A 35 -17.14 -4.28 5.03
C ASN A 35 -16.93 -4.80 3.59
N LEU A 36 -16.23 -5.92 3.47
CA LEU A 36 -15.86 -6.50 2.19
C LEU A 36 -16.97 -7.38 1.58
N ASN A 37 -18.12 -7.55 2.23
CA ASN A 37 -19.19 -8.40 1.70
C ASN A 37 -19.63 -7.99 0.30
N ASP A 38 -19.98 -6.73 0.08
CA ASP A 38 -20.47 -6.26 -1.22
C ASP A 38 -19.35 -6.22 -2.29
N PRO A 39 -18.13 -5.74 -1.99
CA PRO A 39 -17.00 -5.88 -2.90
C PRO A 39 -16.74 -7.33 -3.34
N LEU A 40 -16.70 -8.28 -2.40
CA LEU A 40 -16.43 -9.69 -2.69
C LEU A 40 -17.57 -10.32 -3.51
N LYS A 41 -18.83 -9.98 -3.22
CA LYS A 41 -19.98 -10.38 -4.04
C LYS A 41 -19.85 -9.88 -5.48
N LYS A 42 -19.48 -8.61 -5.68
CA LYS A 42 -19.25 -8.03 -7.01
C LYS A 42 -18.09 -8.69 -7.76
N LEU A 43 -17.12 -9.24 -7.04
CA LEU A 43 -16.01 -10.03 -7.59
C LEU A 43 -16.37 -11.51 -7.85
N GLY A 44 -17.63 -11.91 -7.65
CA GLY A 44 -18.12 -13.26 -7.92
C GLY A 44 -18.10 -14.21 -6.71
N MET A 45 -17.66 -13.74 -5.54
CA MET A 45 -17.67 -14.53 -4.30
C MET A 45 -19.00 -14.38 -3.56
N SER A 46 -20.12 -14.68 -4.20
CA SER A 46 -21.45 -14.51 -3.61
C SER A 46 -21.87 -15.66 -2.69
N ASP A 47 -21.58 -16.90 -3.09
CA ASP A 47 -22.15 -18.10 -2.47
C ASP A 47 -21.68 -18.29 -1.04
N MET A 48 -20.46 -17.85 -0.72
CA MET A 48 -19.90 -17.86 0.64
C MET A 48 -20.75 -17.09 1.67
N PHE A 49 -21.57 -16.14 1.24
CA PHE A 49 -22.43 -15.33 2.12
C PHE A 49 -23.86 -15.84 2.25
N VAL A 50 -24.23 -16.91 1.53
CA VAL A 50 -25.62 -17.40 1.48
C VAL A 50 -25.73 -18.73 2.25
N PRO A 51 -26.57 -18.79 3.31
CA PRO A 51 -26.84 -20.03 4.02
C PRO A 51 -27.30 -21.14 3.07
N GLY A 52 -26.69 -22.32 3.19
CA GLY A 52 -27.02 -23.49 2.36
C GLY A 52 -26.45 -23.48 0.93
N LYS A 53 -25.79 -22.41 0.49
CA LYS A 53 -25.02 -22.39 -0.77
C LYS A 53 -23.52 -22.38 -0.56
N ALA A 54 -23.06 -21.83 0.56
CA ALA A 54 -21.66 -21.83 0.92
C ALA A 54 -21.17 -23.27 1.16
N ASP A 55 -20.07 -23.64 0.52
CA ASP A 55 -19.40 -24.92 0.75
C ASP A 55 -18.10 -24.71 1.53
N PHE A 56 -18.17 -24.97 2.84
CA PHE A 56 -17.07 -24.84 3.78
C PHE A 56 -16.76 -26.16 4.50
N LYS A 57 -17.15 -27.30 3.90
CA LYS A 57 -16.99 -28.64 4.51
C LYS A 57 -15.54 -29.01 4.85
N GLY A 58 -14.57 -28.39 4.17
CA GLY A 58 -13.14 -28.59 4.47
C GLY A 58 -12.62 -27.90 5.75
N LEU A 59 -13.44 -27.08 6.43
CA LEU A 59 -13.03 -26.38 7.65
C LEU A 59 -13.32 -27.15 8.94
N LEU A 60 -14.33 -28.03 8.94
CA LEU A 60 -14.70 -28.83 10.09
C LEU A 60 -14.73 -30.31 9.70
N GLU A 61 -13.75 -31.07 10.18
CA GLU A 61 -13.75 -32.53 10.01
C GLU A 61 -14.82 -33.16 10.92
N GLY A 62 -15.75 -33.92 10.33
CA GLY A 62 -16.74 -34.72 11.07
C GLY A 62 -18.01 -34.00 11.50
N SER A 63 -18.29 -32.78 10.99
CA SER A 63 -19.58 -32.11 11.20
C SER A 63 -20.36 -31.94 9.89
N ASP A 64 -21.68 -32.11 9.96
CA ASP A 64 -22.62 -31.83 8.86
C ASP A 64 -23.20 -30.40 8.95
N GLU A 65 -22.57 -29.52 9.73
CA GLU A 65 -23.04 -28.15 9.90
C GLU A 65 -22.86 -27.32 8.62
N MET A 66 -23.93 -26.69 8.17
CA MET A 66 -23.88 -25.77 7.03
C MET A 66 -23.31 -24.42 7.48
N LEU A 67 -22.01 -24.24 7.29
CA LEU A 67 -21.32 -22.99 7.53
C LEU A 67 -21.52 -21.98 6.39
N TYR A 68 -21.53 -20.70 6.73
CA TYR A 68 -21.46 -19.59 5.78
C TYR A 68 -20.77 -18.40 6.44
N ILE A 69 -20.23 -17.50 5.63
CA ILE A 69 -19.60 -16.27 6.10
C ILE A 69 -20.69 -15.21 6.28
N SER A 70 -20.86 -14.72 7.50
CA SER A 70 -21.79 -13.62 7.77
C SER A 70 -21.20 -12.27 7.37
N LYS A 71 -19.94 -12.01 7.72
CA LYS A 71 -19.26 -10.73 7.46
C LYS A 71 -17.75 -10.90 7.28
N VAL A 72 -17.18 -10.17 6.33
CA VAL A 72 -15.74 -9.98 6.18
C VAL A 72 -15.42 -8.52 6.45
N ILE A 73 -14.61 -8.27 7.49
CA ILE A 73 -14.22 -6.92 7.90
C ILE A 73 -12.72 -6.75 7.75
N GLN A 74 -12.31 -5.72 7.01
CA GLN A 74 -10.93 -5.27 6.94
C GLN A 74 -10.81 -3.95 7.72
N LYS A 75 -10.05 -3.98 8.82
CA LYS A 75 -9.64 -2.79 9.55
C LYS A 75 -8.19 -2.49 9.25
N ALA A 76 -7.89 -1.21 9.00
CA ALA A 76 -6.53 -0.79 8.71
C ALA A 76 -6.30 0.61 9.28
N PHE A 77 -5.09 0.81 9.80
CA PHE A 77 -4.69 2.02 10.50
C PHE A 77 -3.30 2.44 10.03
N ILE A 78 -3.12 3.71 9.76
CA ILE A 78 -1.82 4.31 9.47
C ILE A 78 -1.72 5.66 10.18
N GLU A 79 -0.58 5.89 10.80
CA GLU A 79 -0.21 7.17 11.39
C GLU A 79 1.16 7.56 10.84
N VAL A 80 1.24 8.76 10.29
CA VAL A 80 2.47 9.37 9.80
C VAL A 80 2.73 10.60 10.65
N ASN A 81 3.78 10.53 11.44
CA ASN A 81 4.34 11.60 12.24
C ASN A 81 5.88 11.52 12.14
N GLU A 82 6.61 12.43 12.78
CA GLU A 82 8.08 12.45 12.73
C GLU A 82 8.70 11.23 13.41
N GLU A 83 7.99 10.62 14.37
CA GLU A 83 8.42 9.44 15.09
C GLU A 83 8.20 8.14 14.30
N GLY A 84 7.13 8.03 13.51
CA GLY A 84 6.87 6.89 12.61
C GLY A 84 7.78 6.88 11.38
N ALA A 85 8.51 7.98 11.17
CA ALA A 85 9.67 8.12 10.31
C ALA A 85 10.98 8.33 11.13
N GLU A 86 11.02 7.83 12.38
CA GLU A 86 12.19 7.82 13.27
C GLU A 86 13.36 7.11 12.60
N ALA A 87 14.24 7.89 11.98
CA ALA A 87 15.68 7.66 11.81
C ALA A 87 16.22 8.54 10.68
N ALA A 88 15.38 9.02 9.75
CA ALA A 88 15.87 9.69 8.54
C ALA A 88 16.09 11.20 8.69
N ALA A 89 15.41 11.88 9.61
CA ALA A 89 15.44 13.36 9.68
C ALA A 89 16.45 13.96 10.68
N ALA A 90 17.08 13.15 11.54
CA ALA A 90 17.85 13.69 12.67
C ALA A 90 19.32 14.02 12.37
N THR A 91 19.84 13.85 11.15
CA THR A 91 21.26 14.12 10.88
C THR A 91 21.48 14.73 9.49
N GLY A 92 21.47 16.05 9.43
CA GLY A 92 21.90 16.84 8.27
C GLY A 92 22.38 18.21 8.74
N VAL A 93 23.54 18.27 9.38
CA VAL A 93 24.28 19.53 9.50
C VAL A 93 24.73 19.87 8.07
N LEU A 94 24.05 20.82 7.43
CA LEU A 94 24.45 21.34 6.13
C LEU A 94 25.71 22.17 6.32
N ILE A 95 26.86 21.61 5.92
CA ILE A 95 28.03 22.43 5.59
C ILE A 95 27.72 23.04 4.23
N GLU A 96 27.33 24.31 4.21
CA GLU A 96 27.16 25.08 2.97
C GLU A 96 28.52 25.20 2.27
N LEU A 97 28.67 24.47 1.17
CA LEU A 97 29.61 24.81 0.10
C LEU A 97 28.80 25.45 -1.02
N ASP A 98 28.86 26.77 -1.03
CA ASP A 98 28.25 27.69 -1.98
C ASP A 98 28.45 27.21 -3.44
N SER A 99 27.41 26.57 -3.97
CA SER A 99 27.21 26.38 -5.39
C SER A 99 25.72 26.29 -5.65
N PHE A 100 25.19 27.29 -6.36
CA PHE A 100 23.80 27.48 -6.78
C PHE A 100 23.23 26.20 -7.45
N MET A 101 22.75 25.24 -6.67
CA MET A 101 21.76 24.27 -7.10
C MET A 101 20.41 24.74 -6.56
N PRO A 102 19.37 24.91 -7.40
CA PRO A 102 18.05 25.20 -6.88
C PRO A 102 17.63 24.02 -6.00
N ASP A 103 17.31 24.32 -4.74
CA ASP A 103 16.79 23.34 -3.81
C ASP A 103 15.57 22.66 -4.43
N ARG A 104 15.62 21.33 -4.54
CA ARG A 104 14.47 20.57 -5.02
C ARG A 104 13.48 20.46 -3.86
N VAL A 105 12.47 21.33 -3.85
CA VAL A 105 11.43 21.32 -2.83
C VAL A 105 10.27 20.43 -3.28
N PHE A 106 9.81 19.55 -2.40
CA PHE A 106 8.57 18.78 -2.56
C PHE A 106 7.62 19.13 -1.42
N GLU A 107 6.54 19.85 -1.74
CA GLU A 107 5.49 20.22 -0.80
C GLU A 107 4.22 19.41 -1.05
N ALA A 108 3.84 18.56 -0.10
CA ALA A 108 2.59 17.82 -0.13
C ALA A 108 1.41 18.67 0.40
N ASN A 109 1.22 19.85 -0.18
CA ASN A 109 0.27 20.88 0.26
C ASN A 109 -1.14 20.78 -0.38
N HIS A 110 -1.41 19.70 -1.12
CA HIS A 110 -2.68 19.45 -1.81
C HIS A 110 -2.94 17.94 -1.91
N PRO A 111 -4.19 17.49 -2.17
CA PRO A 111 -4.56 16.08 -2.11
C PRO A 111 -3.61 15.15 -2.86
N PHE A 112 -3.03 14.18 -2.16
CA PHE A 112 -2.04 13.25 -2.71
C PHE A 112 -2.41 11.79 -2.45
N TYR A 113 -1.78 10.92 -3.24
CA TYR A 113 -1.84 9.48 -3.08
C TYR A 113 -0.56 8.98 -2.41
N PHE A 114 -0.68 8.00 -1.54
CA PHE A 114 0.47 7.36 -0.89
C PHE A 114 0.34 5.83 -0.95
N ALA A 115 1.48 5.15 -0.90
CA ALA A 115 1.54 3.70 -0.84
C ALA A 115 2.73 3.23 -0.01
N LEU A 116 2.47 2.28 0.89
CA LEU A 116 3.48 1.47 1.57
C LEU A 116 3.67 0.19 0.76
N TYR A 117 4.90 -0.07 0.33
CA TYR A 117 5.20 -1.23 -0.49
C TYR A 117 6.52 -1.88 -0.08
N THR A 118 6.64 -3.18 -0.33
CA THR A 118 7.89 -3.92 -0.16
C THR A 118 8.47 -4.27 -1.53
N LYS A 119 9.81 -4.31 -1.60
CA LYS A 119 10.53 -4.85 -2.76
C LYS A 119 11.11 -6.19 -2.33
N SER A 120 10.65 -7.28 -2.94
CA SER A 120 11.24 -8.62 -2.74
C SER A 120 11.90 -9.10 -4.03
N ALA A 121 13.02 -9.79 -3.89
CA ALA A 121 13.68 -10.44 -5.02
C ALA A 121 13.16 -11.87 -5.14
N GLN A 122 12.56 -12.24 -6.27
CA GLN A 122 12.31 -13.65 -6.53
C GLN A 122 13.64 -14.36 -6.81
N LYS A 123 13.84 -15.53 -6.20
CA LYS A 123 14.90 -16.45 -6.62
C LYS A 123 14.62 -16.86 -8.07
N PRO A 124 15.64 -16.91 -8.94
CA PRO A 124 15.44 -17.34 -10.32
C PRO A 124 14.91 -18.78 -10.32
N GLU A 125 13.81 -18.99 -11.05
CA GLU A 125 13.36 -20.32 -11.43
C GLU A 125 14.45 -20.96 -12.31
N GLN A 126 14.88 -22.17 -11.97
CA GLN A 126 16.11 -22.81 -12.47
C GLN A 126 16.14 -23.05 -13.99
N SER A 127 15.09 -22.71 -14.74
CA SER A 127 14.97 -22.94 -16.19
C SER A 127 15.15 -21.71 -17.07
N LYS A 128 15.23 -20.48 -16.54
CA LYS A 128 15.35 -19.25 -17.35
C LYS A 128 16.50 -18.34 -16.92
N LYS A 129 17.52 -18.20 -17.77
CA LYS A 129 18.61 -17.19 -17.68
C LYS A 129 18.07 -15.76 -17.96
N ARG A 130 17.08 -15.30 -17.20
CA ARG A 130 16.66 -13.88 -17.21
C ARG A 130 16.88 -13.27 -15.83
N ALA A 131 17.28 -12.00 -15.84
CA ALA A 131 17.61 -11.21 -14.66
C ALA A 131 16.54 -11.33 -13.56
N ARG A 132 16.97 -11.25 -12.30
CA ARG A 132 16.07 -11.28 -11.13
C ARG A 132 15.00 -10.20 -11.28
N SER A 133 13.74 -10.59 -11.49
CA SER A 133 12.62 -9.66 -11.42
C SER A 133 12.37 -9.29 -9.96
N LYS A 134 12.42 -8.00 -9.65
CA LYS A 134 12.03 -7.49 -8.33
C LYS A 134 10.51 -7.33 -8.32
N ILE A 135 9.84 -8.01 -7.40
CA ILE A 135 8.39 -7.87 -7.21
C ILE A 135 8.16 -6.73 -6.23
N VAL A 136 7.25 -5.83 -6.61
CA VAL A 136 6.71 -4.81 -5.72
C VAL A 136 5.36 -5.29 -5.23
N THR A 137 5.20 -5.39 -3.91
CA THR A 137 3.94 -5.71 -3.26
C THR A 137 3.46 -4.49 -2.49
N VAL A 138 2.26 -3.99 -2.79
CA VAL A 138 1.62 -2.92 -2.02
C VAL A 138 0.99 -3.52 -0.79
N LEU A 139 1.39 -3.04 0.38
CA LEU A 139 0.82 -3.43 1.67
C LEU A 139 -0.36 -2.54 2.03
N PHE A 140 -0.20 -1.24 1.78
CA PHE A 140 -1.19 -0.23 2.09
C PHE A 140 -1.14 0.85 1.04
N SER A 141 -2.30 1.38 0.68
CA SER A 141 -2.37 2.56 -0.17
C SER A 141 -3.63 3.36 0.15
N GLY A 142 -3.54 4.67 -0.03
CA GLY A 142 -4.67 5.53 0.23
C GLY A 142 -4.51 6.89 -0.43
N ARG A 143 -5.55 7.70 -0.24
CA ARG A 143 -5.59 9.07 -0.69
C ARG A 143 -5.80 9.97 0.51
N LEU A 144 -4.94 10.97 0.65
CA LEU A 144 -5.14 12.05 1.61
C LEU A 144 -5.76 13.23 0.86
N THR A 145 -6.99 13.60 1.22
CA THR A 145 -7.72 14.73 0.60
C THR A 145 -7.84 15.94 1.50
N ASN A 146 -7.82 15.75 2.81
CA ASN A 146 -7.89 16.82 3.78
C ASN A 146 -6.55 16.91 4.52
N ILE A 147 -5.80 17.96 4.24
CA ILE A 147 -4.41 18.14 4.70
C ILE A 147 -4.33 19.15 5.87
N ASN A 148 -5.47 19.77 6.23
CA ASN A 148 -5.53 20.90 7.16
C ASN A 148 -6.28 20.57 8.46
N ASN A 149 -6.08 19.40 9.07
CA ASN A 149 -6.71 19.09 10.36
C ASN A 149 -5.70 19.16 11.50
#